data_AF-A0A094SME0-F1
#
_entry.id   AF-A0A094SME0-F1
#
_cell.length_a   1.000
_cell.length_b   1.000
_cell.length_c   1.000
_cell.angle_alpha   90.00
_cell.angle_beta   90.00
_cell.angle_gamma   90.00
#
_symmetry.space_group_name_H-M   'P 1'
#
loop_
_entity.id
_entity.type
_entity.pdbx_description
1 polymer ?
#
loop_
_entity_poly.entity_id
_entity_poly.type
_entity_poly.pdbx_seq_one_letter_code
_entity_poly.pdbx_strand_id
1 'polypeptide(L)' 'MLYIQPDECVDCGACEPVCPVEAIYYEDDVPGPWKDFQKVNSEFFVELGSPGGAAKVGPTNKDHADIVSAPAKSE' A
#
# COMPACT_ATOMS: atom_id res chain seq x y z
N MET A 1 4.56 -3.10 -6.82
CA MET A 1 3.88 -3.28 -5.51
C MET A 1 2.45 -2.76 -5.61
N LEU A 2 1.56 -3.05 -4.65
CA LEU A 2 0.26 -2.37 -4.49
C LEU A 2 0.29 -1.51 -3.23
N TYR A 3 -0.32 -0.32 -3.30
CA TYR A 3 -0.38 0.65 -2.20
C TYR A 3 -1.83 1.11 -2.01
N ILE A 4 -2.25 1.31 -0.76
CA ILE A 4 -3.56 1.82 -0.38
C ILE A 4 -3.42 3.32 -0.10
N GLN A 5 -4.23 4.14 -0.78
CA GLN A 5 -4.24 5.59 -0.57
C GLN A 5 -5.03 5.88 0.74
N PRO A 6 -4.41 6.52 1.75
CA PRO A 6 -5.01 6.65 3.08
C PRO A 6 -6.20 7.62 3.17
N ASP A 7 -6.22 8.69 2.38
CA ASP A 7 -7.30 9.69 2.34
C ASP A 7 -8.52 9.25 1.51
N GLU A 8 -8.36 8.28 0.60
CA GLU A 8 -9.42 7.67 -0.20
C GLU A 8 -9.97 6.39 0.41
N CYS A 9 -9.21 5.76 1.31
CA CYS A 9 -9.69 4.60 2.07
C CYS A 9 -10.80 5.05 3.03
N VAL A 10 -11.90 4.29 3.04
CA VAL A 10 -13.08 4.54 3.89
C VAL A 10 -13.37 3.36 4.82
N ASP A 11 -12.36 2.53 5.08
CA ASP A 11 -12.43 1.41 6.01
C ASP A 11 -13.55 0.41 5.71
N CYS A 12 -13.79 0.14 4.42
CA CYS A 12 -14.83 -0.81 4.01
C CYS A 12 -14.46 -2.28 4.29
N GLY A 13 -13.17 -2.58 4.50
CA GLY A 13 -12.67 -3.90 4.86
C GLY A 13 -12.73 -4.98 3.79
N ALA A 14 -13.26 -4.71 2.60
CA ALA A 14 -13.49 -5.74 1.57
C ALA A 14 -12.18 -6.34 0.99
N CYS A 15 -11.08 -5.61 1.07
CA CYS A 15 -9.79 -6.02 0.53
C CYS A 15 -9.01 -6.97 1.44
N GLU A 16 -9.17 -6.87 2.76
CA GLU A 16 -8.43 -7.66 3.75
C GLU A 16 -8.66 -9.17 3.62
N PRO A 17 -9.91 -9.69 3.62
CA PRO A 17 -10.15 -11.13 3.71
C PRO A 17 -9.88 -11.86 2.38
N VAL A 18 -9.67 -11.13 1.28
CA VAL A 18 -9.43 -11.70 -0.05
C VAL A 18 -7.94 -11.80 -0.39
N CYS A 19 -7.05 -11.23 0.41
CA CYS A 19 -5.62 -11.27 0.17
C CYS A 19 -5.06 -12.67 0.49
N PRO A 20 -4.59 -13.46 -0.49
CA PRO A 20 -4.18 -14.85 -0.26
C PRO A 20 -2.89 -15.01 0.56
N VAL A 21 -2.18 -13.90 0.80
CA VAL A 21 -0.91 -13.85 1.53
C VAL A 21 -0.99 -12.94 2.77
N GLU A 22 -2.21 -12.54 3.16
CA GLU A 22 -2.47 -11.78 4.40
C GLU A 22 -1.61 -10.51 4.52
N ALA A 23 -1.49 -9.75 3.43
CA ALA A 23 -0.65 -8.54 3.37
C ALA A 23 -1.38 -7.24 3.76
N ILE A 24 -2.69 -7.29 3.97
CA ILE A 24 -3.53 -6.14 4.23
C ILE A 24 -4.00 -6.20 5.68
N TYR A 25 -3.84 -5.09 6.40
CA TYR A 25 -4.24 -4.92 7.80
C TYR A 25 -4.94 -3.58 7.95
N TYR A 26 -5.83 -3.44 8.92
CA TYR A 26 -6.21 -2.12 9.42
C TYR A 26 -5.00 -1.41 10.01
N GLU A 27 -4.98 -0.08 9.98
CA GLU A 27 -3.82 0.71 10.43
C GLU A 27 -3.38 0.37 11.86
N ASP A 28 -4.33 0.16 12.76
CA ASP A 28 -4.04 -0.19 14.15
C ASP A 28 -3.47 -1.62 14.29
N ASP A 29 -3.84 -2.52 13.38
CA ASP A 29 -3.55 -3.96 13.44
C ASP A 29 -2.27 -4.37 12.70
N VAL A 30 -1.58 -3.43 12.04
CA VAL A 30 -0.32 -3.73 11.35
C VAL A 30 0.71 -4.33 12.33
N PRO A 31 1.25 -5.53 12.09
CA PRO A 31 2.24 -6.15 12.96
C PRO A 31 3.50 -5.29 13.13
N GLY A 32 4.11 -5.36 14.32
CA GLY A 32 5.27 -4.53 14.69
C GLY A 32 6.39 -4.45 13.64
N PRO A 33 6.88 -5.59 13.09
CA PRO A 33 7.91 -5.58 12.05
C PRO A 33 7.54 -4.87 10.75
N TRP A 34 6.24 -4.59 10.53
CA TRP A 34 5.71 -4.01 9.30
C TRP A 34 5.05 -2.64 9.53
N LYS A 35 5.13 -2.05 10.72
CA LYS A 35 4.52 -0.74 11.02
C LYS A 35 4.97 0.37 10.06
N ASP A 36 6.22 0.33 9.60
CA ASP A 36 6.76 1.31 8.63
C ASP A 36 6.05 1.29 7.27
N PHE A 37 5.34 0.21 6.93
CA PHE A 37 4.58 0.15 5.68
C PHE A 37 3.41 1.15 5.63
N GLN A 38 2.95 1.68 6.77
CA GLN A 38 1.95 2.76 6.80
C GLN A 38 2.51 4.03 6.14
N LYS A 39 3.74 4.41 6.52
CA LYS A 39 4.47 5.52 5.90
C LYS A 39 4.69 5.27 4.41
N VAL A 40 5.12 4.06 4.04
CA VAL A 40 5.34 3.67 2.64
C VAL A 40 4.06 3.81 1.80
N ASN A 41 2.90 3.40 2.32
CA ASN A 41 1.61 3.56 1.64
C ASN A 41 1.27 5.03 1.43
N SER A 42 1.41 5.88 2.47
CA SER A 42 1.13 7.31 2.34
C SER A 42 2.11 8.02 1.39
N GLU A 43 3.41 7.79 1.55
CA GLU A 43 4.44 8.52 0.80
C GLU A 43 4.47 8.19 -0.69
N PHE A 44 3.98 7.01 -1.09
CA PHE A 44 3.78 6.66 -2.50
C PHE A 44 2.91 7.69 -3.24
N PHE A 45 1.96 8.32 -2.54
CA PHE A 45 1.00 9.25 -3.14
C PHE A 45 1.43 10.73 -3.03
N VAL A 46 2.62 11.06 -2.54
CA VAL A 46 3.07 12.47 -2.41
C VAL A 46 3.09 13.18 -3.78
N GLU A 47 3.57 12.53 -4.83
CA GLU A 47 3.55 13.09 -6.19
C GLU A 47 2.19 12.93 -6.89
N LEU A 48 1.48 11.83 -6.63
CA LEU A 48 0.24 11.47 -7.31
C LEU A 48 -1.00 12.17 -6.73
N GLY A 49 -0.95 12.56 -5.46
CA GLY A 49 -2.06 13.09 -4.69
C GLY A 49 -3.17 12.06 -4.47
N SER A 50 -4.41 12.52 -4.54
CA SER A 50 -5.63 11.72 -4.45
C SER A 50 -6.31 11.66 -5.84
N PRO A 51 -5.99 10.67 -6.68
CA PRO A 51 -6.51 10.58 -8.04
C PRO A 51 -7.99 10.15 -8.14
N GLY A 52 -8.60 9.69 -7.05
CA GLY A 52 -10.00 9.24 -7.03
C GLY A 52 -10.21 7.97 -7.85
N GLY A 53 -9.34 6.97 -7.65
CA GLY A 53 -9.43 5.64 -8.23
C GLY A 53 -8.26 5.20 -9.10
N ALA A 54 -7.62 4.09 -8.71
CA ALA A 54 -6.45 3.53 -9.38
C ALA A 54 -6.66 3.15 -10.86
N ALA A 55 -7.88 2.77 -11.27
CA ALA A 55 -8.18 2.36 -12.64
C ALA A 55 -7.92 3.46 -13.69
N LYS A 56 -7.97 4.74 -13.31
CA LYS A 56 -7.69 5.87 -14.20
C LYS A 56 -6.19 6.14 -14.36
N VAL A 57 -5.40 5.79 -13.34
CA VAL A 57 -3.95 6.03 -13.28
C VAL A 57 -3.18 4.87 -13.92
N GLY A 58 -3.59 3.64 -13.60
CA GLY A 58 -2.85 2.43 -13.99
C GLY A 58 -1.50 2.29 -13.27
N PRO A 59 -0.64 1.36 -13.72
CA PRO A 59 0.70 1.17 -13.16
C PRO A 59 1.58 2.40 -13.40
N THR A 60 2.18 2.92 -12.33
CA THR A 60 3.06 4.10 -12.40
C THR A 60 4.52 3.75 -12.71
N ASN A 61 4.90 2.47 -12.60
CA ASN A 61 6.29 1.99 -12.67
C ASN A 61 7.26 2.74 -11.73
N LYS A 62 6.72 3.29 -10.63
CA LYS A 62 7.48 3.97 -9.59
C LYS A 62 7.04 3.40 -8.26
N ASP A 63 7.93 2.69 -7.58
CA ASP A 63 7.69 2.20 -6.22
C ASP A 63 8.34 3.15 -5.20
N HIS A 64 7.85 3.09 -3.96
CA HIS A 64 8.46 3.82 -2.85
C HIS A 64 9.93 3.40 -2.64
N ALA A 65 10.81 4.32 -2.22
CA ALA A 65 12.25 4.07 -2.10
C ALA A 65 12.60 2.86 -1.20
N ASP A 66 11.88 2.70 -0.09
CA ASP A 66 12.06 1.56 0.82
C ASP A 66 11.69 0.21 0.17
N ILE A 67 10.79 0.21 -0.81
CA ILE A 67 10.43 -0.99 -1.58
C ILE A 67 11.47 -1.27 -2.66
N VAL A 68 11.97 -0.23 -3.33
CA VAL A 68 13.03 -0.35 -4.34
C VAL A 68 14.33 -0.89 -3.73
N SER A 69 14.62 -0.51 -2.49
CA SER A 69 15.82 -0.93 -1.76
C SER A 69 15.66 -2.26 -1.00
N ALA A 70 14.44 -2.79 -0.91
CA ALA A 70 14.20 -4.05 -0.23
C ALA A 70 14.86 -5.22 -1.00
N PRO A 71 15.45 -6.21 -0.29
CA PRO A 71 15.94 -7.40 -0.94
C PRO A 71 14.80 -8.11 -1.67
N ALA A 72 15.10 -8.69 -2.83
CA ALA A 72 14.14 -9.50 -3.56
C ALA A 72 13.61 -10.60 -2.64
N LYS A 73 12.29 -10.64 -2.44
CA LYS A 73 11.65 -11.76 -1.76
C LYS A 73 11.77 -12.98 -2.68
N SER A 74 12.28 -14.09 -2.15
CA SER A 74 12.19 -15.39 -2.83
C SER A 74 10.74 -15.83 -2.90
N GLU A 75 10.36 -16.44 -4.03
CA GLU A 75 9.04 -17.08 -4.25
C GLU A 75 8.72 -18.17 -3.21
#